data_AF-A0A0A3YIS7-F1
#
_entry.id   AF-A0A0A3YIS7-F1
#
_cell.length_a   1.000
_cell.length_b   1.000
_cell.length_c   1.000
_cell.angle_alpha   90.00
_cell.angle_beta   90.00
_cell.angle_gamma   90.00
#
_symmetry.space_group_name_H-M   'P 1'
#
loop_
_entity.id
_entity.type
_entity.pdbx_description
1 polymer ?
#
loop_
_entity_poly.entity_id
_entity_poly.type
_entity_poly.pdbx_seq_one_letter_code
_entity_poly.pdbx_strand_id
1 'polypeptide(L)' 'MSIESDLPTSSDEEVCTIIGKAVVDLSITGQPVNKATLALKLLAMADQDGDEERILLYWIARKAINQPHRFAQAAW' A
#
# COMPACT_ATOMS: atom_id res chain seq x y z
N MET A 1 16.28 26.58 16.03
CA MET A 1 15.99 25.23 16.55
C MET A 1 15.02 24.61 15.58
N SER A 2 15.48 23.56 14.91
CA SER A 2 14.80 22.88 13.81
C SER A 2 13.44 22.38 14.26
N ILE A 3 12.42 22.66 13.45
CA ILE A 3 11.12 21.98 13.56
C ILE A 3 11.41 20.56 13.12
N GLU A 4 11.51 19.65 14.09
CA GLU A 4 11.53 18.22 13.85
C GLU A 4 10.34 17.87 12.97
N SER A 5 10.66 17.27 11.83
CA SER A 5 9.75 16.72 10.85
C SER A 5 9.03 15.52 11.49
N ASP A 6 8.00 15.79 12.29
CA ASP A 6 7.14 14.76 12.85
C ASP A 6 6.27 14.12 11.75
N LEU A 7 6.65 12.88 11.42
CA LEU A 7 5.90 11.79 10.77
C LEU A 7 5.25 12.05 9.39
N PRO A 8 5.92 11.54 8.32
CA PRO A 8 5.25 10.78 7.27
C PRO A 8 5.70 9.31 7.20
N THR A 9 6.63 8.87 8.06
CA THR A 9 7.30 7.57 7.94
C THR A 9 6.41 6.35 8.26
N SER A 10 5.43 6.47 9.16
CA SER A 10 4.56 5.34 9.55
C SER A 10 3.67 4.87 8.39
N SER A 11 3.04 5.80 7.68
CA SER A 11 2.04 5.46 6.65
C SER A 11 2.68 4.86 5.39
N ASP A 12 3.87 5.30 4.99
CA ASP A 12 4.56 4.76 3.82
C ASP A 12 5.09 3.34 4.08
N GLU A 13 5.59 3.06 5.28
CA GLU A 13 6.01 1.71 5.68
C GLU A 13 4.82 0.74 5.78
N GLU A 14 3.71 1.20 6.34
CA GLU A 14 2.46 0.44 6.41
C GLU A 14 1.88 0.16 5.01
N VAL A 15 1.91 1.15 4.12
CA VAL A 15 1.51 0.98 2.72
C VAL A 15 2.39 -0.04 2.01
N CYS A 16 3.72 0.01 2.19
CA CYS A 16 4.63 -0.99 1.63
C CYS A 16 4.36 -2.38 2.19
N THR A 17 4.07 -2.49 3.50
CA THR A 17 3.71 -3.75 4.16
C THR A 17 2.42 -4.34 3.60
N ILE A 18 1.40 -3.50 3.41
CA ILE A 18 0.11 -3.88 2.79
C ILE A 18 0.33 -4.40 1.36
N ILE A 19 1.13 -3.69 0.56
CA ILE A 19 1.47 -4.10 -0.79
C ILE A 19 2.20 -5.45 -0.77
N GLY A 20 3.19 -5.61 0.11
CA GLY A 20 3.94 -6.85 0.27
C GLY A 20 3.04 -8.04 0.63
N LYS A 21 2.10 -7.83 1.56
CA LYS A 21 1.11 -8.85 1.93
C LYS A 21 0.22 -9.23 0.75
N ALA A 22 -0.26 -8.26 -0.03
CA ALA A 22 -1.06 -8.53 -1.22
C ALA A 22 -0.30 -9.34 -2.28
N VAL A 23 1.00 -9.05 -2.48
CA VAL A 23 1.88 -9.82 -3.38
C VAL A 23 2.02 -11.27 -2.89
N VAL A 24 2.28 -11.47 -1.59
CA VAL A 24 2.41 -12.81 -1.00
C VAL A 24 1.12 -13.60 -1.15
N ASP A 25 -0.03 -13.01 -0.84
CA ASP A 25 -1.34 -13.65 -0.96
C ASP A 25 -1.64 -14.08 -2.41
N LEU A 26 -1.37 -13.20 -3.39
CA LEU A 26 -1.53 -13.53 -4.81
C LEU A 26 -0.62 -14.69 -5.21
N SER A 27 0.62 -14.70 -4.71
CA SER A 27 1.59 -15.75 -4.98
C SER A 27 1.16 -17.10 -4.42
N ILE A 28 0.68 -17.14 -3.16
CA ILE A 28 0.18 -18.35 -2.50
C ILE A 28 -1.04 -18.91 -3.23
N THR A 29 -1.92 -18.04 -3.73
CA THR A 29 -3.15 -18.43 -4.46
C THR A 29 -2.90 -18.75 -5.94
N GLY A 30 -1.65 -18.69 -6.41
CA GLY A 30 -1.30 -18.94 -7.81
C GLY A 30 -1.82 -17.88 -8.79
N GLN A 31 -2.23 -16.72 -8.29
CA GLN A 31 -2.70 -15.60 -9.11
C GLN A 31 -1.50 -14.84 -9.71
N PRO A 32 -1.63 -14.29 -10.92
CA PRO A 32 -0.58 -13.46 -11.50
C PRO A 32 -0.24 -12.28 -10.59
N VAL A 33 1.04 -12.00 -10.35
CA VAL A 33 1.48 -10.79 -9.63
C VAL A 33 1.77 -9.69 -10.64
N ASN A 34 0.76 -8.88 -10.94
CA ASN A 34 0.89 -7.71 -11.80
C ASN A 34 0.03 -6.55 -11.28
N LYS A 35 0.14 -5.40 -11.93
CA LYS A 35 -0.53 -4.17 -11.48
C LYS A 35 -2.06 -4.33 -11.35
N ALA A 36 -2.71 -5.03 -12.29
CA ALA A 36 -4.16 -5.17 -12.30
C ALA A 36 -4.65 -6.09 -11.17
N THR A 37 -4.01 -7.25 -11.03
CA THR A 37 -4.36 -8.22 -9.98
C THR A 37 -4.06 -7.70 -8.59
N LEU A 38 -2.96 -6.96 -8.42
CA LEU A 38 -2.63 -6.30 -7.16
C LEU A 38 -3.64 -5.21 -6.79
N ALA A 39 -4.09 -4.41 -7.77
CA ALA A 39 -5.12 -3.40 -7.54
C ALA A 39 -6.47 -4.01 -7.12
N LEU A 40 -6.84 -5.13 -7.74
CA LEU A 40 -8.06 -5.87 -7.38
C LEU A 40 -7.94 -6.53 -6.00
N LYS A 41 -6.78 -7.08 -5.67
CA LYS A 41 -6.53 -7.67 -4.34
C LYS A 41 -6.63 -6.62 -3.23
N LEU A 42 -6.06 -5.43 -3.43
CA LEU A 42 -6.15 -4.33 -2.47
C LEU A 42 -7.60 -3.84 -2.27
N LEU A 43 -8.39 -3.78 -3.35
CA LEU A 43 -9.83 -3.51 -3.24
C LEU A 43 -10.54 -4.57 -2.39
N ALA A 44 -10.31 -5.85 -2.71
CA ALA A 44 -10.94 -6.94 -1.98
C ALA A 44 -10.54 -6.97 -0.49
N MET A 45 -9.30 -6.59 -0.17
CA MET A 45 -8.85 -6.44 1.22
C MET A 45 -9.58 -5.29 1.92
N ALA A 46 -9.76 -4.14 1.24
CA ALA A 46 -10.51 -3.01 1.80
C ALA A 46 -11.98 -3.34 2.04
N ASP A 47 -12.63 -4.06 1.12
CA ASP A 47 -14.03 -4.46 1.25
C ASP A 47 -14.27 -5.45 2.42
N GLN A 48 -13.22 -6.12 2.89
CA GLN A 48 -13.26 -7.10 3.97
C GLN A 48 -12.82 -6.53 5.32
N ASP A 49 -12.25 -5.32 5.33
CA ASP A 49 -11.76 -4.69 6.55
C ASP A 49 -12.84 -3.80 7.17
N GLY A 50 -12.96 -3.84 8.49
CA GLY A 50 -13.93 -3.03 9.24
C GLY A 50 -13.33 -1.75 9.84
N ASP A 51 -12.01 -1.59 9.73
CA ASP A 51 -11.27 -0.44 10.23
C ASP A 51 -11.14 0.65 9.15
N GLU A 52 -11.82 1.78 9.36
CA GLU A 52 -11.83 2.91 8.42
C GLU A 52 -10.44 3.46 8.13
N GLU A 53 -9.55 3.49 9.13
CA GLU A 53 -8.18 3.99 8.95
C GLU A 53 -7.38 3.05 8.03
N ARG A 54 -7.55 1.74 8.23
CA ARG A 54 -6.91 0.73 7.38
C ARG A 54 -7.47 0.69 5.97
N ILE A 55 -8.78 0.95 5.80
CA ILE A 55 -9.40 1.13 4.48
C ILE A 55 -8.70 2.25 3.72
N LEU A 56 -8.43 3.39 4.36
CA LEU A 56 -7.70 4.49 3.75
C LEU A 56 -6.29 4.08 3.29
N LEU A 57 -5.58 3.27 4.08
CA LEU A 57 -4.26 2.74 3.71
C LEU A 57 -4.32 1.84 2.46
N TYR A 58 -5.35 1.01 2.31
CA TYR A 58 -5.55 0.23 1.07
C TYR A 58 -5.74 1.13 -0.16
N TRP A 59 -6.45 2.25 -0.02
CA TRP A 59 -6.60 3.24 -1.10
C TRP A 59 -5.28 3.92 -1.44
N ILE A 60 -4.47 4.27 -0.43
CA ILE A 60 -3.14 4.86 -0.62
C ILE A 60 -2.21 3.85 -1.31
N ALA A 61 -2.18 2.60 -0.87
CA ALA A 61 -1.45 1.51 -1.52
C ALA A 61 -1.85 1.36 -2.98
N ARG A 62 -3.16 1.41 -3.28
CA ARG A 62 -3.66 1.33 -4.65
C ARG A 62 -3.22 2.53 -5.50
N LYS A 63 -3.09 3.71 -4.90
CA LYS A 63 -2.53 4.90 -5.57
C LYS A 63 -1.02 4.75 -5.80
N ALA A 64 -0.29 4.19 -4.85
CA ALA A 64 1.15 3.95 -4.93
C ALA A 64 1.53 3.06 -6.11
N ILE A 65 0.83 1.94 -6.29
CA ILE A 65 1.06 1.01 -7.42
C ILE A 65 0.69 1.64 -8.78
N ASN A 66 -0.14 2.68 -8.78
CA ASN A 66 -0.53 3.41 -9.98
C ASN A 66 0.44 4.55 -10.32
N GLN A 67 1.11 5.12 -9.32
CA GLN A 67 2.05 6.24 -9.46
C GLN A 67 3.34 5.98 -8.67
N PRO A 68 4.13 4.94 -9.03
CA PRO A 68 5.29 4.51 -8.25
C PRO A 68 6.34 5.62 -8.08
N HIS A 69 6.48 6.51 -9.06
CA HIS A 69 7.41 7.64 -9.02
C HIS A 69 7.17 8.65 -7.89
N ARG A 70 5.94 8.72 -7.35
CA ARG A 70 5.62 9.65 -6.25
C ARG A 70 6.09 9.16 -4.89
N PHE A 71 6.17 7.84 -4.72
CA PHE A 71 6.66 7.21 -3.49
C PHE A 71 8.17 7.01 -3.53
N ALA A 72 8.75 6.85 -4.73
CA ALA A 72 10.19 6.74 -4.90
C ALA A 72 10.98 8.04 -4.59
N GLN A 73 10.32 9.20 -4.51
CA GLN A 73 10.95 10.49 -4.16
C GLN A 73 11.09 10.71 -2.64
N ALA A 74 10.49 9.85 -1.80
CA ALA A 74 10.63 9.92 -0.34
C ALA A 74 11.94 9.28 0.16
N ALA A 75 12.65 8.57 -0.71
CA ALA A 75 14.07 8.33 -0.52
C ALA A 75 14.79 9.39 -1.35
N TRP A 76 15.59 10.23 -0.70
CA TRP A 76 16.92 10.76 -1.08
C TRP A 76 17.26 11.93 -0.16
#